data_AF-A0A7W1WPY0-F1
#
_entry.id   AF-A0A7W1WPY0-F1
#
_cell.length_a   1.000
_cell.length_b   1.000
_cell.length_c   1.000
_cell.angle_alpha   90.00
_cell.angle_beta   90.00
_cell.angle_gamma   90.00
#
_symmetry.space_group_name_H-M   'P 1'
#
loop_
_entity.id
_entity.type
_entity.pdbx_description
1 polymer ?
#
loop_
_entity_poly.entity_id
_entity_poly.type
_entity_poly.pdbx_seq_one_letter_code
_entity_poly.pdbx_strand_id
1 'polypeptide(L)'
;MRRKIANLFFSIFFLGSYQRRAVGGTLGVLLGILPIGHIAWIIGLILCLIFRLNILAVYVGIITSLLFPLIVVAAHWLGLESLFSSPDSIVLDILLGLFFLSLCYLVFRWVYKDVHKRELLNDEKMFVFHDLGRRWMFLKRTILILFVLSLVTLTVFGISLYDHPVVTPLIQASPPDPSIQPINQKINSSNSREPSFPVFVSQEKQKDFTTYAFYVPWDSKGWFDLNSLGRIKDIDVLIPEWYSLNSDLSIDIKREENVDQLAKKHRVQIFPRINNVVDGNWDESVVHQMLISPQKRTDLIKQLHQDVKKHRYAGINIYFDKLRPKDKRLLTKFMKELVLVFHRDGLKVIQSVPPR
;
A
#
# COMPACT_ATOMS: atom_id res chain seq x y z
N MET A 1 -21.84 -52.83 13.98
CA MET A 1 -21.65 -51.62 13.15
C MET A 1 -21.07 -50.43 13.93
N ARG A 2 -21.66 -50.04 15.08
CA ARG A 2 -21.25 -48.86 15.88
C ARG A 2 -19.76 -48.83 16.29
N ARG A 3 -19.16 -49.95 16.71
CA ARG A 3 -17.74 -50.01 17.12
C ARG A 3 -16.74 -49.80 15.96
N LYS A 4 -17.08 -50.26 14.75
CA LYS A 4 -16.24 -50.05 13.55
C LYS A 4 -16.29 -48.59 13.09
N ILE A 5 -17.46 -47.95 13.20
CA ILE A 5 -17.66 -46.54 12.88
C ILE A 5 -16.94 -45.65 13.91
N ALA A 6 -17.09 -45.93 15.20
CA ALA A 6 -16.37 -45.20 16.25
C ALA A 6 -14.84 -45.32 16.06
N ASN A 7 -14.32 -46.52 15.81
CA ASN A 7 -12.89 -46.72 15.54
C ASN A 7 -12.40 -45.98 14.29
N LEU A 8 -13.25 -45.80 13.28
CA LEU A 8 -12.93 -45.02 12.09
C LEU A 8 -12.77 -43.53 12.44
N PHE A 9 -13.72 -42.95 13.15
CA PHE A 9 -13.66 -41.55 13.60
C PHE A 9 -12.50 -41.30 14.57
N PHE A 10 -12.28 -42.19 15.56
CA PHE A 10 -11.18 -42.04 16.52
C PHE A 10 -9.79 -42.23 15.87
N SER A 11 -9.69 -43.01 14.78
CA SER A 11 -8.41 -43.22 14.08
C SER A 11 -7.83 -41.95 13.45
N ILE A 12 -8.69 -40.97 13.14
CA ILE A 12 -8.32 -39.69 12.55
C ILE A 12 -7.63 -38.77 13.58
N PHE A 13 -7.92 -38.96 14.86
CA PHE A 13 -7.31 -38.21 15.97
C PHE A 13 -6.10 -38.93 16.61
N PHE A 14 -5.86 -40.20 16.27
CA PHE A 14 -4.74 -40.96 16.82
C PHE A 14 -3.42 -40.62 16.10
N LEU A 15 -2.30 -40.58 16.84
CA LEU A 15 -0.96 -40.46 16.27
C LEU A 15 -0.59 -41.77 15.56
N GLY A 16 -1.02 -41.93 14.31
CA GLY A 16 -0.57 -43.01 13.43
C GLY A 16 0.95 -42.96 13.17
N SER A 17 1.44 -43.86 12.33
CA SER A 17 2.87 -43.88 11.97
C SER A 17 3.33 -42.51 11.46
N TYR A 18 4.60 -42.16 11.69
CA TYR A 18 5.16 -40.88 11.23
C TYR A 18 5.01 -40.68 9.71
N GLN A 19 5.00 -41.77 8.94
CA GLN A 19 4.74 -41.74 7.50
C GLN A 19 3.32 -41.29 7.19
N ARG A 20 2.31 -41.79 7.91
CA ARG A 20 0.91 -41.37 7.73
C ARG A 20 0.69 -39.91 8.15
N ARG A 21 1.39 -39.46 9.19
CA ARG A 21 1.40 -38.04 9.59
C ARG A 21 2.05 -37.16 8.51
N ALA A 22 3.14 -37.62 7.90
CA ALA A 22 3.77 -36.91 6.78
C ALA A 22 2.89 -36.85 5.53
N VAL A 23 2.21 -37.94 5.19
CA VAL A 23 1.19 -37.95 4.11
C VAL A 23 0.06 -36.98 4.44
N GLY A 24 -0.43 -36.99 5.69
CA GLY A 24 -1.45 -36.05 6.17
C GLY A 24 -1.04 -34.58 6.02
N GLY A 25 0.17 -34.22 6.48
CA GLY A 25 0.70 -32.86 6.32
C GLY A 25 0.86 -32.44 4.86
N THR A 26 1.34 -33.35 4.00
CA THR A 26 1.49 -33.07 2.57
C THR A 26 0.14 -32.87 1.87
N LEU A 27 -0.85 -33.70 2.20
CA LEU A 27 -2.22 -33.53 1.72
C LEU A 27 -2.83 -32.21 2.21
N GLY A 28 -2.53 -31.81 3.45
CA GLY A 28 -2.94 -30.53 4.00
C GLY A 28 -2.39 -29.34 3.23
N VAL A 29 -1.12 -29.38 2.83
CA VAL A 29 -0.50 -28.33 1.99
C VAL A 29 -1.22 -28.25 0.63
N LEU A 30 -1.46 -29.40 -0.02
CA LEU A 30 -2.20 -29.43 -1.29
C LEU A 30 -3.59 -28.81 -1.17
N LEU A 31 -4.32 -29.12 -0.09
CA LEU A 31 -5.64 -28.56 0.15
C LEU A 31 -5.59 -27.05 0.45
N GLY A 32 -4.60 -26.60 1.21
CA GLY A 32 -4.48 -25.20 1.60
C GLY A 32 -4.11 -24.25 0.45
N ILE A 33 -3.44 -24.75 -0.59
CA ILE A 33 -3.15 -23.97 -1.82
C ILE A 33 -4.40 -23.80 -2.69
N LEU A 34 -5.37 -24.71 -2.58
CA LEU A 34 -6.57 -24.70 -3.41
C LEU A 34 -7.63 -23.72 -2.89
N PRO A 35 -8.42 -23.08 -3.78
CA PRO A 35 -9.51 -22.20 -3.37
C PRO A 35 -10.49 -22.90 -2.43
N ILE A 36 -10.90 -22.19 -1.37
CA ILE A 36 -11.91 -22.68 -0.42
C ILE A 36 -13.22 -22.93 -1.19
N GLY A 37 -13.82 -24.11 -0.99
CA GLY A 37 -15.06 -24.51 -1.67
C GLY A 37 -14.86 -25.29 -2.97
N HIS A 38 -13.62 -25.48 -3.43
CA HIS A 38 -13.33 -26.37 -4.56
C HIS A 38 -13.66 -27.84 -4.20
N ILE A 39 -14.15 -28.64 -5.17
CA ILE A 39 -14.51 -30.06 -4.97
C ILE A 39 -13.35 -30.89 -4.38
N ALA A 40 -12.11 -30.46 -4.64
CA ALA A 40 -10.91 -31.06 -4.07
C ALA A 40 -10.89 -31.09 -2.53
N TRP A 41 -11.56 -30.15 -1.84
CA TRP A 41 -11.70 -30.18 -0.38
C TRP A 41 -12.54 -31.37 0.09
N ILE A 42 -13.65 -31.66 -0.60
CA ILE A 42 -14.50 -32.81 -0.31
C ILE A 42 -13.74 -34.10 -0.59
N ILE A 43 -13.07 -34.18 -1.75
CA ILE A 43 -12.23 -35.33 -2.12
C ILE A 43 -11.11 -35.52 -1.08
N GLY A 44 -10.44 -34.46 -0.67
CA GLY A 44 -9.37 -34.49 0.33
C GLY A 44 -9.84 -35.00 1.70
N LEU A 45 -11.00 -34.56 2.17
CA LEU A 45 -11.61 -35.06 3.40
C LEU A 45 -11.99 -36.54 3.30
N ILE A 46 -12.50 -36.98 2.14
CA ILE A 46 -12.79 -38.40 1.86
C ILE A 46 -11.49 -39.21 1.88
N LEU A 47 -10.42 -38.73 1.22
CA LEU A 47 -9.10 -39.38 1.22
C LEU A 47 -8.53 -39.47 2.64
N CYS A 48 -8.70 -38.44 3.47
CA CYS A 48 -8.31 -38.48 4.88
C CYS A 48 -9.00 -39.63 5.63
N LEU A 49 -10.29 -39.85 5.35
CA LEU A 49 -11.10 -40.87 6.01
C LEU A 49 -10.78 -42.28 5.48
N ILE A 50 -10.58 -42.44 4.18
CA ILE A 50 -10.19 -43.72 3.52
C ILE A 50 -8.82 -44.17 4.01
N PHE A 51 -7.82 -43.28 3.95
CA PHE A 51 -6.44 -43.59 4.32
C PHE A 51 -6.15 -43.47 5.82
N ARG A 52 -7.17 -43.08 6.62
CA ARG A 52 -7.08 -42.85 8.06
C ARG A 52 -5.90 -41.93 8.41
N LEU A 53 -5.85 -40.80 7.72
CA LEU A 53 -4.84 -39.78 7.92
C LEU A 53 -5.15 -39.00 9.20
N ASN A 54 -4.09 -38.51 9.85
CA ASN A 54 -4.21 -37.74 11.07
C ASN A 54 -4.67 -36.31 10.73
N ILE A 55 -5.84 -35.89 11.21
CA ILE A 55 -6.42 -34.59 10.86
C ILE A 55 -5.62 -33.41 11.40
N LEU A 56 -4.94 -33.58 12.54
CA LEU A 56 -4.06 -32.55 13.08
C LEU A 56 -2.85 -32.34 12.18
N ALA A 57 -2.30 -33.41 11.60
CA ALA A 57 -1.23 -33.28 10.61
C ALA A 57 -1.72 -32.60 9.32
N VAL A 58 -2.93 -32.93 8.85
CA VAL A 58 -3.57 -32.23 7.71
C VAL A 58 -3.74 -30.74 8.02
N TYR A 59 -4.24 -30.39 9.21
CA TYR A 59 -4.40 -29.01 9.63
C TYR A 59 -3.06 -28.24 9.68
N VAL A 60 -2.00 -28.86 10.22
CA VAL A 60 -0.64 -28.29 10.18
C VAL A 60 -0.17 -28.05 8.74
N GLY A 61 -0.48 -28.98 7.82
CA GLY A 61 -0.24 -28.80 6.39
C GLY A 61 -0.96 -27.61 5.79
N ILE A 62 -2.25 -27.43 6.10
CA ILE A 62 -3.05 -26.28 5.65
C ILE A 62 -2.44 -24.97 6.15
N ILE A 63 -2.04 -24.89 7.42
CA ILE A 63 -1.36 -23.69 7.94
C ILE A 63 -0.03 -23.45 7.20
N THR A 64 0.72 -24.52 6.90
CA THR A 64 2.00 -24.41 6.18
C THR A 64 1.82 -23.85 4.76
N SER A 65 0.65 -24.04 4.13
CA SER A 65 0.35 -23.46 2.82
C SER A 65 0.31 -21.91 2.83
N LEU A 66 0.08 -21.28 3.99
CA LEU A 66 0.13 -19.81 4.13
C LEU A 66 1.52 -19.24 3.86
N LEU A 67 2.56 -20.08 3.83
CA LEU A 67 3.91 -19.70 3.47
C LEU A 67 4.14 -19.69 1.95
N PHE A 68 3.22 -20.24 1.16
CA PHE A 68 3.36 -20.30 -0.30
C PHE A 68 3.57 -18.93 -0.96
N PRO A 69 2.84 -17.85 -0.59
CA PRO A 69 3.11 -16.51 -1.13
C PRO A 69 4.53 -16.01 -0.84
N LEU A 70 5.09 -16.33 0.33
CA LEU A 70 6.47 -15.97 0.68
C LEU A 70 7.49 -16.69 -0.20
N ILE A 71 7.20 -17.93 -0.62
CA ILE A 71 8.05 -18.70 -1.53
C ILE A 71 8.04 -18.06 -2.93
N VAL A 72 6.87 -17.64 -3.41
CA VAL A 72 6.75 -16.94 -4.71
C VAL A 72 7.53 -15.63 -4.69
N VAL A 73 7.42 -14.85 -3.60
CA VAL A 73 8.22 -13.64 -3.42
C VAL A 73 9.71 -13.98 -3.38
N ALA A 74 10.15 -14.96 -2.59
CA ALA A 74 11.56 -15.34 -2.55
C ALA A 74 12.10 -15.79 -3.92
N ALA A 75 11.30 -16.48 -4.72
CA ALA A 75 11.69 -16.86 -6.08
C ALA A 75 11.85 -15.65 -7.01
N HIS A 76 10.98 -14.65 -6.89
CA HIS A 76 11.10 -13.38 -7.61
C HIS A 76 12.44 -12.69 -7.28
N TRP A 77 12.78 -12.59 -5.99
CA TRP A 77 14.05 -12.03 -5.53
C TRP A 77 15.30 -12.77 -6.04
N LEU A 78 15.20 -14.09 -6.24
CA LEU A 78 16.29 -14.92 -6.77
C LEU A 78 16.39 -14.91 -8.29
N GLY A 79 15.55 -14.13 -8.99
CA GLY A 79 15.48 -14.11 -10.45
C GLY A 79 14.94 -15.42 -11.05
N LEU A 80 14.20 -16.21 -10.26
CA LEU A 80 13.59 -17.48 -10.66
C LEU A 80 12.14 -17.31 -11.15
N GLU A 81 11.77 -16.11 -11.59
CA GLU A 81 10.42 -15.75 -12.05
C GLU A 81 9.95 -16.64 -13.20
N SER A 82 10.87 -17.06 -14.06
CA SER A 82 10.60 -17.96 -15.19
C SER A 82 10.01 -19.31 -14.77
N LEU A 83 10.16 -19.71 -13.49
CA LEU A 83 9.55 -20.94 -12.95
C LEU A 83 8.05 -20.81 -12.65
N PHE A 84 7.53 -19.59 -12.51
CA PHE A 84 6.14 -19.32 -12.12
C PHE A 84 5.36 -18.53 -13.18
N SER A 85 6.01 -18.05 -14.23
CA SER A 85 5.43 -17.11 -15.21
C SER A 85 5.33 -17.66 -16.64
N SER A 86 5.72 -18.92 -16.90
CA SER A 86 5.65 -19.52 -18.25
C SER A 86 4.20 -19.96 -18.59
N PRO A 87 3.51 -19.34 -19.57
CA PRO A 87 2.10 -19.63 -19.86
C PRO A 87 1.86 -20.98 -20.55
N ASP A 88 2.91 -21.58 -21.14
CA ASP A 88 2.75 -22.63 -22.16
C ASP A 88 3.08 -24.05 -21.70
N SER A 89 3.43 -24.25 -20.43
CA SER A 89 3.88 -25.56 -19.94
C SER A 89 3.14 -26.01 -18.68
N ILE A 90 1.86 -26.37 -18.82
CA ILE A 90 1.06 -27.07 -17.80
C ILE A 90 1.85 -28.25 -17.19
N VAL A 91 2.64 -28.94 -18.02
CA VAL A 91 3.51 -30.05 -17.58
C VAL A 91 4.57 -29.59 -16.58
N LEU A 92 5.20 -28.44 -16.80
CA LEU A 92 6.23 -27.89 -15.91
C LEU A 92 5.62 -27.51 -14.56
N ASP A 93 4.45 -26.87 -14.55
CA ASP A 93 3.74 -26.49 -13.32
C ASP A 93 3.35 -27.72 -12.49
N ILE A 94 2.88 -28.78 -13.16
CA ILE A 94 2.59 -30.06 -12.51
C ILE A 94 3.86 -30.67 -11.93
N LEU A 95 4.96 -30.69 -12.68
CA LEU A 95 6.25 -31.21 -12.22
C LEU A 95 6.79 -30.41 -11.02
N LEU A 96 6.70 -29.09 -11.08
CA LEU A 96 7.12 -28.18 -10.00
C LEU A 96 6.26 -28.38 -8.75
N GLY A 97 4.93 -28.50 -8.91
CA GLY A 97 4.00 -28.80 -7.83
C GLY A 97 4.26 -30.17 -7.19
N LEU A 98 4.53 -31.21 -7.99
CA LEU A 98 4.91 -32.53 -7.49
C LEU A 98 6.25 -32.50 -6.76
N PHE A 99 7.23 -31.75 -7.28
CA PHE A 99 8.51 -31.55 -6.62
C PHE A 99 8.35 -30.85 -5.26
N PHE A 100 7.54 -29.78 -5.21
CA PHE A 100 7.24 -29.05 -3.99
C PHE A 100 6.55 -29.96 -2.94
N LEU A 101 5.52 -30.71 -3.34
CA LEU A 101 4.84 -31.65 -2.45
C LEU A 101 5.78 -32.76 -1.95
N SER A 102 6.70 -33.23 -2.78
CA SER A 102 7.75 -34.18 -2.39
C SER A 102 8.67 -33.59 -1.32
N LEU A 103 9.08 -32.32 -1.48
CA LEU A 103 9.88 -31.61 -0.48
C LEU A 103 9.12 -31.45 0.84
N CYS A 104 7.84 -31.04 0.78
CA CYS A 104 6.97 -30.98 1.96
C CYS A 104 6.87 -32.33 2.67
N TYR A 105 6.71 -33.43 1.91
CA TYR A 105 6.67 -34.77 2.47
C TYR A 105 7.97 -35.12 3.19
N LEU A 106 9.14 -34.82 2.62
CA LEU A 106 10.44 -35.06 3.25
C LEU A 106 10.60 -34.27 4.55
N VAL A 107 10.18 -33.00 4.56
CA VAL A 107 10.19 -32.14 5.75
C VAL A 107 9.26 -32.70 6.83
N PHE A 108 7.99 -32.99 6.50
CA PHE A 108 7.07 -33.58 7.47
C PHE A 108 7.54 -34.95 7.95
N ARG A 109 8.11 -35.76 7.07
CA ARG A 109 8.69 -37.05 7.45
C ARG A 109 9.82 -36.85 8.44
N TRP A 110 10.70 -35.88 8.23
CA TRP A 110 11.78 -35.55 9.16
C TRP A 110 11.24 -35.02 10.49
N VAL A 111 10.27 -34.11 10.47
CA VAL A 111 9.63 -33.56 11.68
C VAL A 111 8.97 -34.66 12.51
N TYR A 112 8.17 -35.52 11.88
CA TYR A 112 7.43 -36.58 12.56
C TYR A 112 8.25 -37.84 12.83
N LYS A 113 9.45 -38.00 12.24
CA LYS A 113 10.28 -39.20 12.43
C LYS A 113 10.61 -39.39 13.90
N ASP A 114 10.03 -40.41 14.50
CA ASP A 114 10.36 -40.83 15.85
C ASP A 114 11.79 -41.40 15.85
N VAL A 115 12.70 -40.79 16.63
CA VAL A 115 14.09 -41.26 16.76
C VAL A 115 14.30 -41.76 18.19
N HIS A 116 13.82 -42.96 18.48
CA HIS A 116 14.48 -44.00 19.29
C HIS A 116 13.56 -45.22 19.50
N LYS A 117 14.09 -46.39 19.16
CA LYS A 117 13.70 -47.70 19.70
C LYS A 117 14.75 -48.06 20.75
N ARG A 118 14.70 -47.49 21.94
CA ARG A 118 15.42 -48.10 23.07
C ARG A 118 14.46 -49.15 23.65
N GLU A 119 14.92 -50.38 23.81
CA GLU A 119 14.19 -51.36 24.59
C GLU A 119 14.21 -50.90 26.05
N LEU A 120 13.01 -50.75 26.62
CA LEU A 120 12.81 -50.34 28.01
C LEU A 120 13.31 -51.44 28.94
N LEU A 121 14.09 -51.07 29.96
CA LEU A 121 14.41 -51.96 31.07
C LEU A 121 13.13 -52.29 31.85
N ASN A 122 13.08 -53.44 32.52
CA ASN A 122 11.84 -53.90 33.19
C ASN A 122 11.32 -52.91 34.25
N ASP A 123 12.21 -52.15 34.91
CA ASP A 123 11.81 -51.12 35.89
C ASP A 123 11.21 -49.85 35.24
N GLU A 124 11.58 -49.53 33.99
CA GLU A 124 11.04 -48.37 33.27
C GLU A 124 9.61 -48.63 32.75
N LYS A 125 9.18 -49.90 32.68
CA LYS A 125 7.81 -50.30 32.27
C LYS A 125 6.75 -50.00 33.34
N MET A 126 7.14 -49.71 34.59
CA MET A 126 6.20 -49.43 35.69
C MET A 126 5.56 -48.04 35.63
N PHE A 127 6.05 -47.12 34.78
CA PHE A 127 5.51 -45.77 34.68
C PHE A 127 4.41 -45.67 33.60
N VAL A 128 3.20 -45.30 34.03
CA VAL A 128 2.02 -45.12 33.14
C VAL A 128 2.21 -43.96 32.13
N PHE A 129 3.09 -43.00 32.42
CA PHE A 129 3.36 -41.83 31.57
C PHE A 129 4.85 -41.61 31.30
N HIS A 130 5.57 -42.64 30.83
CA HIS A 130 6.97 -42.49 30.43
C HIS A 130 7.11 -41.91 29.01
N ASP A 131 7.65 -40.69 28.86
CA ASP A 131 7.99 -40.10 27.57
C ASP A 131 9.47 -40.31 27.25
N LEU A 132 9.74 -41.15 26.24
CA LEU A 132 11.09 -41.51 25.75
C LEU A 132 11.82 -40.36 25.03
N GLY A 133 11.51 -39.10 25.35
CA GLY A 133 12.04 -37.91 24.68
C GLY A 133 11.48 -37.68 23.27
N ARG A 134 10.43 -38.41 22.87
CA ARG A 134 9.84 -38.32 21.52
C ARG A 134 9.20 -36.95 21.30
N ARG A 135 8.46 -36.44 22.28
CA ARG A 135 7.81 -35.12 22.20
C ARG A 135 8.83 -33.99 22.21
N TRP A 136 9.92 -34.16 22.96
CA TRP A 136 11.00 -33.19 23.06
C TRP A 136 11.76 -33.01 21.75
N MET A 137 12.03 -34.10 21.03
CA MET A 137 12.66 -34.07 19.71
C MET A 137 11.75 -33.43 18.66
N PHE A 138 10.46 -33.75 18.67
CA PHE A 138 9.47 -33.08 17.83
C PHE A 138 9.44 -31.58 18.12
N LEU A 139 9.36 -31.18 19.39
CA LEU A 139 9.33 -29.78 19.81
C LEU A 139 10.59 -29.02 19.37
N LYS A 140 11.78 -29.59 19.56
CA LYS A 140 13.05 -29.00 19.10
C LYS A 140 13.07 -28.76 17.59
N ARG A 141 12.62 -29.74 16.80
CA ARG A 141 12.54 -29.60 15.33
C ARG A 141 11.54 -28.52 14.92
N THR A 142 10.39 -28.46 15.57
CA THR A 142 9.37 -27.44 15.32
C THR A 142 9.88 -26.03 15.68
N ILE A 143 10.53 -25.87 16.84
CA ILE A 143 11.13 -24.59 17.26
C ILE A 143 12.21 -24.15 16.28
N LEU A 144 13.08 -25.08 15.83
CA LEU A 144 14.11 -24.77 14.84
C LEU A 144 13.51 -24.27 13.52
N ILE A 145 12.44 -24.91 13.03
CA ILE A 145 11.74 -24.48 11.81
C ILE A 145 11.15 -23.08 11.98
N LEU A 146 10.45 -22.83 13.09
CA LEU A 146 9.86 -21.51 13.37
C LEU A 146 10.92 -20.42 13.51
N PHE A 147 12.07 -20.73 14.12
CA PHE A 147 13.19 -19.80 14.23
C PHE A 147 13.77 -19.45 12.87
N VAL A 148 14.01 -20.45 12.00
CA VAL A 148 14.50 -20.22 10.63
C VAL A 148 13.49 -19.41 9.83
N LEU A 149 12.20 -19.74 9.91
CA LEU A 149 11.15 -18.99 9.22
C LEU A 149 11.10 -17.53 9.70
N SER A 150 11.17 -17.30 11.01
CA SER A 150 11.22 -15.96 11.60
C SER A 150 12.42 -15.17 11.07
N LEU A 151 13.61 -15.78 11.03
CA LEU A 151 14.81 -15.14 10.51
C LEU A 151 14.67 -14.76 9.02
N VAL A 152 14.08 -15.64 8.20
CA VAL A 152 13.79 -15.34 6.79
C VAL A 152 12.82 -14.18 6.67
N THR A 153 11.72 -14.18 7.42
CA THR A 153 10.74 -13.08 7.37
C THR A 153 11.34 -11.75 7.81
N LEU A 154 12.18 -11.75 8.85
CA LEU A 154 12.86 -10.55 9.32
C LEU A 154 13.87 -10.03 8.30
N THR A 155 14.56 -10.94 7.59
CA THR A 155 15.49 -10.59 6.52
C THR A 155 14.75 -9.96 5.35
N VAL A 156 13.66 -10.58 4.87
CA VAL A 156 12.82 -10.02 3.79
C VAL A 156 12.25 -8.67 4.19
N PHE A 157 11.75 -8.54 5.43
CA PHE A 157 11.23 -7.26 5.94
C PHE A 157 12.33 -6.19 6.01
N GLY A 158 13.51 -6.54 6.53
CA GLY A 158 14.64 -5.63 6.62
C GLY A 158 15.12 -5.14 5.25
N ILE A 159 15.18 -6.02 4.25
CA ILE A 159 15.53 -5.63 2.88
C ILE A 159 14.39 -4.79 2.26
N SER A 160 13.13 -5.15 2.50
CA SER A 160 11.95 -4.39 2.03
C SER A 160 11.89 -2.97 2.58
N LEU A 161 12.53 -2.66 3.72
CA LEU A 161 12.63 -1.28 4.20
C LEU A 161 13.58 -0.43 3.36
N TYR A 162 14.51 -1.06 2.65
CA TYR A 162 15.50 -0.40 1.79
C TYR A 162 15.03 -0.30 0.34
N ASP A 163 14.17 -1.22 -0.09
CA ASP A 163 13.66 -1.25 -1.46
C ASP A 163 12.47 -0.28 -1.63
N HIS A 164 12.58 0.65 -2.58
CA HIS A 164 11.47 1.55 -2.91
C HIS A 164 10.50 0.80 -3.83
N PRO A 165 9.19 0.69 -3.49
CA PRO A 165 8.25 -0.03 -4.33
C PRO A 165 8.14 0.65 -5.70
N VAL A 166 8.57 -0.07 -6.75
CA VAL A 166 8.34 0.33 -8.14
C VAL A 166 6.87 0.08 -8.45
N VAL A 167 6.05 1.12 -8.34
CA VAL A 167 4.64 1.04 -8.76
C VAL A 167 4.58 0.97 -10.29
N THR A 168 4.15 -0.17 -10.81
CA THR A 168 3.79 -0.30 -12.24
C THR A 168 2.70 0.73 -12.57
N PRO A 169 2.88 1.57 -13.60
CA PRO A 169 1.84 2.50 -14.03
C PRO A 169 0.57 1.72 -14.37
N LEU A 170 -0.59 2.17 -13.90
CA LEU A 170 -1.91 1.59 -14.21
C LEU A 170 -2.29 1.64 -15.71
N ILE A 171 -1.39 2.12 -16.57
CA ILE A 171 -1.54 2.17 -18.02
C ILE A 171 -0.46 1.27 -18.62
N GLN A 172 -0.76 -0.02 -18.70
CA GLN A 172 -0.04 -0.90 -19.62
C GLN A 172 -0.56 -0.60 -21.03
N ALA A 173 0.30 -0.05 -21.89
CA ALA A 173 0.01 0.06 -23.30
C ALA A 173 -0.13 -1.36 -23.87
N SER A 174 -1.36 -1.83 -24.08
CA SER A 174 -1.61 -3.07 -24.80
C SER A 174 -0.99 -2.99 -26.20
N PRO A 175 -0.35 -4.07 -26.70
CA PRO A 175 0.12 -4.10 -28.08
C PRO A 175 -1.06 -3.87 -29.05
N PRO A 176 -0.87 -3.12 -30.15
CA PRO A 176 -1.92 -2.91 -31.14
C PRO A 176 -2.35 -4.25 -31.75
N ASP A 177 -3.66 -4.44 -31.85
CA ASP A 177 -4.30 -5.60 -32.46
C ASP A 177 -3.83 -5.79 -33.92
N PRO A 178 -3.28 -6.96 -34.29
CA PRO A 178 -2.76 -7.23 -35.64
C PRO A 178 -3.85 -7.27 -36.72
N SER A 179 -5.14 -7.21 -36.35
CA SER A 179 -6.26 -7.09 -37.31
C SER A 179 -6.37 -5.70 -37.95
N ILE A 180 -5.69 -4.69 -37.41
CA ILE A 180 -5.67 -3.34 -37.95
C ILE A 180 -4.48 -3.21 -38.92
N GLN A 181 -4.72 -3.46 -40.21
CA GLN A 181 -3.74 -3.18 -41.26
C GLN A 181 -4.00 -1.85 -41.95
N PRO A 182 -2.96 -1.03 -42.20
CA PRO A 182 -3.11 0.21 -42.94
C PRO A 182 -3.53 -0.06 -44.38
N ILE A 183 -4.55 0.66 -44.85
CA ILE A 183 -4.97 0.63 -46.26
C ILE A 183 -3.87 1.32 -47.09
N ASN A 184 -3.15 0.54 -47.90
CA ASN A 184 -2.11 1.04 -48.82
C ASN A 184 -2.65 1.42 -50.22
N GLN A 185 -3.97 1.61 -50.38
CA GLN A 185 -4.55 2.04 -51.65
C GLN A 185 -4.46 3.57 -51.80
N LYS A 186 -3.85 4.04 -52.90
CA LYS A 186 -3.86 5.46 -53.28
C LYS A 186 -5.30 5.90 -53.56
N ILE A 187 -5.82 6.77 -52.71
CA ILE A 187 -7.12 7.42 -52.90
C ILE A 187 -6.96 8.43 -54.04
N ASN A 188 -7.66 8.24 -55.16
CA ASN A 188 -7.67 9.19 -56.27
C ASN A 188 -8.53 10.40 -55.89
N SER A 189 -7.88 11.49 -55.48
CA SER A 189 -8.52 12.76 -55.11
C SER A 189 -8.56 13.71 -56.29
N SER A 190 -9.60 13.62 -57.12
CA SER A 190 -9.83 14.61 -58.21
C SER A 190 -11.07 15.47 -58.01
N ASN A 191 -11.65 15.55 -56.80
CA ASN A 191 -12.72 16.53 -56.49
C ASN A 191 -12.94 16.75 -54.98
N SER A 192 -11.88 16.98 -54.21
CA SER A 192 -12.01 17.36 -52.80
C SER A 192 -11.00 18.45 -52.49
N ARG A 193 -11.49 19.58 -51.96
CA ARG A 193 -10.64 20.67 -51.43
C ARG A 193 -9.54 20.07 -50.55
N GLU A 194 -8.29 20.41 -50.85
CA GLU A 194 -7.14 19.89 -50.12
C GLU A 194 -7.29 20.22 -48.62
N PRO A 195 -7.22 19.22 -47.72
CA PRO A 195 -7.15 19.49 -46.31
C PRO A 195 -5.77 20.08 -46.01
N SER A 196 -5.74 21.30 -45.47
CA SER A 196 -4.56 21.85 -44.83
C SER A 196 -4.16 20.94 -43.66
N PHE A 197 -3.04 20.24 -43.79
CA PHE A 197 -2.50 19.45 -42.69
C PHE A 197 -1.96 20.39 -41.61
N PRO A 198 -2.48 20.35 -40.37
CA PRO A 198 -1.85 21.06 -39.28
C PRO A 198 -0.48 20.43 -39.04
N VAL A 199 0.56 21.27 -39.05
CA VAL A 199 1.86 20.92 -38.49
C VAL A 199 1.60 20.37 -37.09
N PHE A 200 1.93 19.10 -36.83
CA PHE A 200 1.98 18.58 -35.46
C PHE A 200 3.20 19.18 -34.76
N VAL A 201 3.09 20.47 -34.42
CA VAL A 201 3.62 20.94 -33.16
C VAL A 201 2.91 20.09 -32.12
N SER A 202 3.66 19.44 -31.22
CA SER A 202 3.07 18.92 -29.98
C SER A 202 2.49 20.11 -29.21
N GLN A 203 1.30 20.56 -29.60
CA GLN A 203 0.48 21.42 -28.79
C GLN A 203 0.04 20.52 -27.65
N GLU A 204 0.71 20.66 -26.50
CA GLU A 204 0.13 20.27 -25.22
C GLU A 204 -1.34 20.68 -25.28
N LYS A 205 -2.22 19.68 -25.27
CA LYS A 205 -3.66 19.90 -25.31
C LYS A 205 -3.97 20.86 -24.17
N GLN A 206 -4.33 22.10 -24.52
CA GLN A 206 -4.47 23.18 -23.53
C GLN A 206 -5.47 22.70 -22.48
N LYS A 207 -4.98 22.61 -21.24
CA LYS A 207 -5.75 22.07 -20.13
C LYS A 207 -6.92 23.01 -19.87
N ASP A 208 -8.15 22.54 -20.09
CA ASP A 208 -9.37 23.35 -19.90
C ASP A 208 -9.70 23.63 -18.42
N PHE A 209 -8.88 23.15 -17.49
CA PHE A 209 -9.09 23.27 -16.04
C PHE A 209 -7.80 23.61 -15.30
N THR A 210 -7.92 24.38 -14.22
CA THR A 210 -6.81 24.67 -13.31
C THR A 210 -6.76 23.62 -12.20
N THR A 211 -5.61 22.97 -12.02
CA THR A 211 -5.37 22.04 -10.91
C THR A 211 -4.68 22.75 -9.76
N TYR A 212 -5.34 22.69 -8.60
CA TYR A 212 -4.82 23.16 -7.33
C TYR A 212 -4.35 21.96 -6.51
N ALA A 213 -3.14 22.03 -5.97
CA ALA A 213 -2.61 21.05 -5.03
C ALA A 213 -2.38 21.73 -3.67
N PHE A 214 -2.84 21.08 -2.61
CA PHE A 214 -2.55 21.49 -1.24
C PHE A 214 -1.32 20.75 -0.72
N TYR A 215 -0.45 21.47 -0.03
CA TYR A 215 0.79 20.94 0.50
C TYR A 215 0.92 21.25 1.98
N VAL A 216 1.26 20.23 2.77
CA VAL A 216 1.45 20.35 4.23
C VAL A 216 2.87 19.89 4.60
N PRO A 217 3.61 20.67 5.42
CA PRO A 217 5.03 20.40 5.68
C PRO A 217 5.28 19.18 6.58
N TRP A 218 4.28 18.69 7.32
CA TRP A 218 4.43 17.53 8.21
C TRP A 218 4.26 16.17 7.50
N ASP A 219 3.88 16.14 6.22
CA ASP A 219 3.79 14.90 5.45
C ASP A 219 4.88 14.85 4.37
N SER A 220 5.93 14.07 4.66
CA SER A 220 7.07 13.85 3.76
C SER A 220 6.69 13.35 2.36
N LYS A 221 5.52 12.73 2.19
CA LYS A 221 5.03 12.25 0.89
C LYS A 221 4.78 13.40 -0.08
N GLY A 222 4.31 14.54 0.41
CA GLY A 222 4.05 15.72 -0.43
C GLY A 222 5.32 16.17 -1.15
N TRP A 223 6.45 16.23 -0.45
CA TRP A 223 7.74 16.59 -1.06
C TRP A 223 8.21 15.53 -2.06
N PHE A 224 8.11 14.25 -1.70
CA PHE A 224 8.50 13.14 -2.56
C PHE A 224 7.72 13.13 -3.89
N ASP A 225 6.40 13.34 -3.84
CA ASP A 225 5.55 13.36 -5.03
C ASP A 225 5.90 14.54 -5.94
N LEU A 226 6.03 15.75 -5.38
CA LEU A 226 6.34 16.94 -6.16
C LEU A 226 7.73 16.86 -6.81
N ASN A 227 8.74 16.44 -6.04
CA ASN A 227 10.13 16.46 -6.46
C ASN A 227 10.55 15.15 -7.15
N SER A 228 10.52 14.03 -6.42
CA SER A 228 11.11 12.76 -6.88
C SER A 228 10.28 12.10 -7.98
N LEU A 229 8.94 12.14 -7.88
CA LEU A 229 8.05 11.64 -8.94
C LEU A 229 7.76 12.67 -10.03
N GLY A 230 8.25 13.91 -9.86
CA GLY A 230 8.09 14.99 -10.83
C GLY A 230 6.64 15.44 -11.05
N ARG A 231 5.75 15.23 -10.06
CA ARG A 231 4.33 15.60 -10.16
C ARG A 231 4.07 17.11 -10.14
N ILE A 232 5.07 17.90 -9.81
CA ILE A 232 5.00 19.37 -9.89
C ILE A 232 4.57 19.87 -11.28
N LYS A 233 4.86 19.11 -12.36
CA LYS A 233 4.47 19.46 -13.74
C LYS A 233 2.97 19.23 -14.03
N ASP A 234 2.29 18.46 -13.19
CA ASP A 234 0.89 18.07 -13.40
C ASP A 234 -0.08 19.11 -12.77
N ILE A 235 0.45 20.07 -12.01
CA ILE A 235 -0.31 21.05 -11.24
C ILE A 235 -0.05 22.49 -11.71
N ASP A 236 -1.07 23.34 -11.59
CA ASP A 236 -0.97 24.76 -12.02
C ASP A 236 -0.75 25.69 -10.82
N VAL A 237 -1.33 25.32 -9.68
CA VAL A 237 -1.33 26.10 -8.45
C VAL A 237 -0.96 25.23 -7.25
N LEU A 238 0.02 25.67 -6.47
CA LEU A 238 0.41 25.08 -5.20
C LEU A 238 -0.08 25.96 -4.04
N ILE A 239 -0.80 25.37 -3.10
CA ILE A 239 -1.28 26.00 -1.87
C ILE A 239 -0.56 25.37 -0.67
N PRO A 240 0.62 25.88 -0.28
CA PRO A 240 1.36 25.36 0.86
C PRO A 240 0.88 25.99 2.18
N GLU A 241 0.74 25.16 3.22
CA GLU A 241 0.45 25.62 4.57
C GLU A 241 1.71 26.11 5.28
N TRP A 242 2.08 27.36 4.98
CA TRP A 242 3.26 27.99 5.56
C TRP A 242 2.92 29.02 6.64
N TYR A 243 1.72 29.59 6.64
CA TYR A 243 1.39 30.74 7.49
C TYR A 243 0.42 30.33 8.59
N SER A 244 0.68 30.79 9.81
CA SER A 244 -0.20 30.62 10.96
C SER A 244 -0.39 31.95 11.69
N LEU A 245 -1.61 32.22 12.12
CA LEU A 245 -1.94 33.39 12.94
C LEU A 245 -1.72 33.05 14.42
N ASN A 246 -0.75 33.70 15.06
CA ASN A 246 -0.42 33.52 16.48
C ASN A 246 -1.41 34.25 17.40
N SER A 247 -1.42 33.88 18.69
CA SER A 247 -2.24 34.53 19.73
C SER A 247 -2.05 36.04 19.86
N ASP A 248 -0.84 36.53 19.57
CA ASP A 248 -0.51 37.97 19.55
C ASP A 248 -0.90 38.67 18.22
N LEU A 249 -1.49 37.91 17.29
CA LEU A 249 -1.89 38.30 15.94
C LEU A 249 -0.74 38.58 14.97
N SER A 250 0.48 38.16 15.32
CA SER A 250 1.58 38.06 14.37
C SER A 250 1.38 36.86 13.43
N ILE A 251 2.07 36.88 12.28
CA ILE A 251 2.12 35.75 11.37
C ILE A 251 3.38 34.94 11.66
N ASP A 252 3.23 33.67 12.00
CA ASP A 252 4.33 32.70 11.95
C ASP A 252 4.46 32.17 10.52
N ILE A 253 5.66 32.24 9.94
CA ILE A 253 5.95 31.83 8.57
C ILE A 253 6.96 30.70 8.58
N LYS A 254 6.47 29.47 8.37
CA LYS A 254 7.27 28.24 8.24
C LYS A 254 7.37 27.82 6.78
N ARG A 255 7.98 28.69 5.97
CA ARG A 255 8.19 28.45 4.54
C ARG A 255 9.27 27.39 4.33
N GLU A 256 8.99 26.44 3.44
CA GLU A 256 9.98 25.46 2.97
C GLU A 256 10.62 25.93 1.66
N GLU A 257 11.85 26.40 1.75
CA GLU A 257 12.58 27.04 0.63
C GLU A 257 12.78 26.09 -0.57
N ASN A 258 13.00 24.81 -0.32
CA ASN A 258 13.10 23.77 -1.35
C ASN A 258 11.81 23.64 -2.17
N VAL A 259 10.64 23.73 -1.51
CA VAL A 259 9.32 23.67 -2.16
C VAL A 259 9.05 24.95 -2.96
N ASP A 260 9.38 26.12 -2.39
CA ASP A 260 9.26 27.40 -3.09
C ASP A 260 10.10 27.42 -4.38
N GLN A 261 11.37 27.03 -4.29
CA GLN A 261 12.28 26.97 -5.43
C GLN A 261 11.81 25.97 -6.50
N LEU A 262 11.31 24.80 -6.10
CA LEU A 262 10.79 23.80 -7.03
C LEU A 262 9.58 24.35 -7.81
N ALA A 263 8.61 24.94 -7.11
CA ALA A 263 7.42 25.51 -7.75
C ALA A 263 7.79 26.67 -8.69
N LYS A 264 8.69 27.58 -8.28
CA LYS A 264 9.19 28.67 -9.12
C LYS A 264 9.91 28.16 -10.37
N LYS A 265 10.77 27.14 -10.22
CA LYS A 265 11.49 26.51 -11.34
C LYS A 265 10.52 25.95 -12.40
N HIS A 266 9.42 25.35 -11.95
CA HIS A 266 8.39 24.77 -12.82
C HIS A 266 7.26 25.74 -13.19
N ARG A 267 7.38 27.04 -12.84
CA ARG A 267 6.38 28.09 -13.10
C ARG A 267 4.98 27.79 -12.52
N VAL A 268 4.93 27.00 -11.44
CA VAL A 268 3.70 26.74 -10.69
C VAL A 268 3.38 27.96 -9.82
N GLN A 269 2.14 28.43 -9.86
CA GLN A 269 1.71 29.57 -9.05
C GLN A 269 1.61 29.18 -7.58
N ILE A 270 2.13 30.00 -6.68
CA ILE A 270 2.09 29.74 -5.23
C ILE A 270 1.07 30.67 -4.57
N PHE A 271 0.24 30.08 -3.71
CA PHE A 271 -0.71 30.77 -2.84
C PHE A 271 -0.50 30.27 -1.41
N PRO A 272 0.38 30.89 -0.62
CA PRO A 272 0.57 30.46 0.76
C PRO A 272 -0.75 30.50 1.53
N ARG A 273 -1.01 29.44 2.30
CA ARG A 273 -2.19 29.34 3.14
C ARG A 273 -1.89 29.88 4.52
N ILE A 274 -2.77 30.76 5.00
CA ILE A 274 -2.84 31.17 6.41
C ILE A 274 -3.96 30.43 7.14
N ASN A 275 -3.63 29.90 8.33
CA ASN A 275 -4.56 29.26 9.25
C ASN A 275 -4.61 29.94 10.64
N ASN A 276 -5.56 29.52 11.48
CA ASN A 276 -5.67 29.92 12.89
C ASN A 276 -5.36 28.75 13.85
N VAL A 277 -4.36 27.94 13.50
CA VAL A 277 -3.85 26.90 14.40
C VAL A 277 -2.79 27.52 15.31
N VAL A 278 -3.05 27.47 16.62
CA VAL A 278 -2.14 27.91 17.68
C VAL A 278 -1.87 26.69 18.56
N ASP A 279 -0.59 26.36 18.80
CA ASP A 279 -0.18 25.21 19.60
C ASP A 279 -0.89 23.90 19.20
N GLY A 280 -1.02 23.68 17.89
CA GLY A 280 -1.65 22.49 17.31
C GLY A 280 -3.18 22.46 17.36
N ASN A 281 -3.83 23.52 17.86
CA ASN A 281 -5.28 23.59 17.99
C ASN A 281 -5.88 24.75 17.21
N TRP A 282 -7.03 24.53 16.58
CA TRP A 282 -7.84 25.59 15.99
C TRP A 282 -8.34 26.55 17.08
N ASP A 283 -7.92 27.81 17.02
CA ASP A 283 -8.30 28.85 17.98
C ASP A 283 -9.34 29.80 17.34
N GLU A 284 -10.58 29.77 17.82
CA GLU A 284 -11.62 30.68 17.33
C GLU A 284 -11.47 32.11 17.86
N SER A 285 -10.80 32.27 19.01
CA SER A 285 -10.67 33.53 19.72
C SER A 285 -9.66 34.45 19.05
N VAL A 286 -8.56 33.90 18.51
CA VAL A 286 -7.55 34.65 17.76
C VAL A 286 -8.16 35.30 16.52
N VAL A 287 -9.01 34.55 15.79
CA VAL A 287 -9.71 35.09 14.61
C VAL A 287 -10.72 36.14 15.03
N HIS A 288 -11.50 35.91 16.09
CA HIS A 288 -12.45 36.91 16.61
C HIS A 288 -11.75 38.23 16.96
N GLN A 289 -10.65 38.17 17.70
CA GLN A 289 -9.88 39.35 18.12
C GLN A 289 -9.29 40.11 16.92
N MET A 290 -8.81 39.40 15.91
CA MET A 290 -8.34 39.99 14.66
C MET A 290 -9.50 40.69 13.92
N LEU A 291 -10.66 40.02 13.81
CA LEU A 291 -11.80 40.49 13.04
C LEU A 291 -12.48 41.74 13.62
N ILE A 292 -12.59 41.86 14.96
CA ILE A 292 -13.27 43.00 15.59
C ILE A 292 -12.48 44.32 15.49
N SER A 293 -11.15 44.28 15.35
CA SER A 293 -10.30 45.47 15.37
C SER A 293 -9.89 45.92 13.97
N PRO A 294 -10.33 47.11 13.50
CA PRO A 294 -9.93 47.64 12.20
C PRO A 294 -8.42 47.78 12.01
N GLN A 295 -7.71 48.16 13.08
CA GLN A 295 -6.26 48.28 13.07
C GLN A 295 -5.60 46.91 12.85
N LYS A 296 -6.00 45.90 13.63
CA LYS A 296 -5.46 44.53 13.52
C LYS A 296 -5.73 43.89 12.16
N ARG A 297 -6.92 44.10 11.58
CA ARG A 297 -7.21 43.67 10.20
C ARG A 297 -6.26 44.32 9.20
N THR A 298 -6.08 45.64 9.29
CA THR A 298 -5.22 46.41 8.39
C THR A 298 -3.76 45.96 8.50
N ASP A 299 -3.26 45.75 9.71
CA ASP A 299 -1.90 45.31 9.96
C ASP A 299 -1.64 43.91 9.41
N LEU A 300 -2.56 42.95 9.64
CA LEU A 300 -2.46 41.60 9.08
C LEU A 300 -2.48 41.61 7.54
N ILE A 301 -3.41 42.36 6.93
CA ILE A 301 -3.50 42.49 5.48
C ILE A 301 -2.20 43.06 4.91
N LYS A 302 -1.64 44.08 5.56
CA LYS A 302 -0.37 44.70 5.14
C LYS A 302 0.79 43.72 5.22
N GLN A 303 0.91 42.96 6.31
CA GLN A 303 1.98 41.96 6.47
C GLN A 303 1.89 40.85 5.41
N LEU A 304 0.70 40.28 5.22
CA LEU A 304 0.45 39.27 4.18
C LEU A 304 0.79 39.81 2.79
N HIS A 305 0.33 41.00 2.47
CA HIS A 305 0.57 41.64 1.18
C HIS A 305 2.07 41.89 0.92
N GLN A 306 2.80 42.40 1.92
CA GLN A 306 4.23 42.66 1.81
C GLN A 306 5.02 41.36 1.58
N ASP A 307 4.71 40.29 2.32
CA ASP A 307 5.40 39.02 2.18
C ASP A 307 5.08 38.32 0.84
N VAL A 308 3.81 38.31 0.42
CA VAL A 308 3.38 37.79 -0.89
C VAL A 308 4.09 38.50 -2.04
N LYS A 309 4.18 39.84 -1.99
CA LYS A 309 4.91 40.63 -3.01
C LYS A 309 6.40 40.36 -2.98
N LYS A 310 7.01 40.31 -1.79
CA LYS A 310 8.45 40.06 -1.62
C LYS A 310 8.87 38.75 -2.30
N HIS A 311 8.06 37.72 -2.21
CA HIS A 311 8.37 36.40 -2.77
C HIS A 311 7.76 36.14 -4.16
N ARG A 312 7.05 37.12 -4.73
CA ARG A 312 6.40 37.07 -6.05
C ARG A 312 5.39 35.93 -6.17
N TYR A 313 4.61 35.72 -5.12
CA TYR A 313 3.51 34.75 -5.14
C TYR A 313 2.31 35.32 -5.90
N ALA A 314 1.45 34.43 -6.40
CA ALA A 314 0.29 34.83 -7.22
C ALA A 314 -0.88 35.34 -6.36
N GLY A 315 -0.83 35.11 -5.05
CA GLY A 315 -1.90 35.47 -4.14
C GLY A 315 -1.75 34.85 -2.76
N ILE A 316 -2.87 34.78 -2.03
CA ILE A 316 -2.97 34.17 -0.71
C ILE A 316 -4.19 33.25 -0.62
N ASN A 317 -4.09 32.17 0.16
CA ASN A 317 -5.21 31.33 0.56
C ASN A 317 -5.56 31.56 2.04
N ILE A 318 -6.83 31.85 2.34
CA ILE A 318 -7.34 32.04 3.70
C ILE A 318 -8.07 30.77 4.14
N TYR A 319 -7.62 30.14 5.23
CA TYR A 319 -8.28 28.97 5.81
C TYR A 319 -8.46 29.14 7.32
N PHE A 320 -9.55 29.82 7.70
CA PHE A 320 -9.93 29.95 9.11
C PHE A 320 -11.04 28.97 9.47
N ASP A 321 -10.81 28.14 10.48
CA ASP A 321 -11.74 27.12 10.96
C ASP A 321 -12.27 27.44 12.38
N LYS A 322 -13.33 26.74 12.79
CA LYS A 322 -14.06 26.93 14.06
C LYS A 322 -14.53 28.36 14.32
N LEU A 323 -14.91 29.08 13.26
CA LEU A 323 -15.37 30.46 13.39
C LEU A 323 -16.66 30.59 14.22
N ARG A 324 -16.73 31.61 15.06
CA ARG A 324 -17.97 31.96 15.78
C ARG A 324 -19.06 32.34 14.77
N PRO A 325 -20.28 31.79 14.87
CA PRO A 325 -21.36 32.12 13.94
C PRO A 325 -21.66 33.63 13.84
N LYS A 326 -21.51 34.36 14.96
CA LYS A 326 -21.70 35.82 15.03
C LYS A 326 -20.65 36.63 14.26
N ASP A 327 -19.49 36.04 13.94
CA ASP A 327 -18.39 36.75 13.28
C ASP A 327 -18.50 36.74 11.75
N LYS A 328 -19.53 36.09 11.18
CA LYS A 328 -19.74 36.00 9.72
C LYS A 328 -19.63 37.36 9.02
N ARG A 329 -20.28 38.40 9.55
CA ARG A 329 -20.23 39.77 8.99
C ARG A 329 -18.84 40.39 9.09
N LEU A 330 -18.11 40.10 10.17
CA LEU A 330 -16.76 40.59 10.36
C LEU A 330 -15.78 39.90 9.40
N LEU A 331 -15.90 38.59 9.21
CA LEU A 331 -15.13 37.86 8.21
C LEU A 331 -15.39 38.41 6.80
N THR A 332 -16.65 38.65 6.43
CA THR A 332 -16.96 39.28 5.13
C THR A 332 -16.31 40.66 4.99
N LYS A 333 -16.26 41.46 6.06
CA LYS A 333 -15.58 42.76 6.04
C LYS A 333 -14.07 42.60 5.84
N PHE A 334 -13.43 41.71 6.59
CA PHE A 334 -12.02 41.37 6.43
C PHE A 334 -11.69 40.93 5.00
N MET A 335 -12.46 40.00 4.43
CA MET A 335 -12.24 39.50 3.07
C MET A 335 -12.39 40.60 2.02
N LYS A 336 -13.34 41.54 2.19
CA LYS A 336 -13.47 42.71 1.29
C LYS A 336 -12.25 43.63 1.36
N GLU A 337 -11.76 43.91 2.56
CA GLU A 337 -10.56 44.74 2.78
C GLU A 337 -9.32 44.07 2.17
N LEU A 338 -9.16 42.75 2.40
CA LEU A 338 -8.06 41.94 1.86
C LEU A 338 -8.07 41.92 0.32
N VAL A 339 -9.23 41.60 -0.28
CA VAL A 339 -9.41 41.57 -1.74
C VAL A 339 -9.09 42.92 -2.37
N LEU A 340 -9.54 44.02 -1.77
CA LEU A 340 -9.28 45.36 -2.28
C LEU A 340 -7.78 45.69 -2.31
N VAL A 341 -7.01 45.27 -1.30
CA VAL A 341 -5.55 45.46 -1.27
C VAL A 341 -4.86 44.56 -2.28
N PHE A 342 -5.16 43.27 -2.29
CA PHE A 342 -4.48 42.29 -3.15
C PHE A 342 -4.76 42.52 -4.64
N HIS A 343 -6.01 42.79 -5.01
CA HIS A 343 -6.39 42.95 -6.42
C HIS A 343 -5.80 44.21 -7.07
N ARG A 344 -5.49 45.26 -6.28
CA ARG A 344 -4.81 46.47 -6.80
C ARG A 344 -3.45 46.16 -7.41
N ASP A 345 -2.77 45.13 -6.89
CA ASP A 345 -1.46 44.69 -7.37
C ASP A 345 -1.56 43.42 -8.24
N GLY A 346 -2.76 43.07 -8.72
CA GLY A 346 -3.00 41.89 -9.55
C GLY A 346 -2.90 40.55 -8.83
N LEU A 347 -2.80 40.56 -7.49
CA LEU A 347 -2.75 39.35 -6.66
C LEU A 347 -4.15 38.80 -6.43
N LYS A 348 -4.28 37.47 -6.43
CA LYS A 348 -5.56 36.78 -6.21
C LYS A 348 -5.76 36.42 -4.74
N VAL A 349 -7.02 36.25 -4.34
CA VAL A 349 -7.40 35.77 -3.00
C VAL A 349 -8.26 34.51 -3.14
N ILE A 350 -7.87 33.44 -2.46
CA ILE A 350 -8.62 32.19 -2.37
C ILE A 350 -9.10 32.03 -0.93
N GLN A 351 -10.32 31.57 -0.72
CA GLN A 351 -10.82 31.20 0.60
C GLN A 351 -11.17 29.72 0.64
N SER A 352 -10.54 28.98 1.54
CA SER A 352 -10.90 27.60 1.85
C SER A 352 -12.07 27.60 2.83
N VAL A 353 -13.13 26.89 2.49
CA VAL A 353 -14.35 26.78 3.32
C VAL A 353 -14.65 25.31 3.61
N PRO A 354 -14.94 24.95 4.87
CA PRO A 354 -15.35 23.58 5.19
C PRO A 354 -16.68 23.24 4.51
N PRO A 355 -16.89 21.98 4.08
CA PRO A 355 -18.18 21.54 3.56
C PRO A 355 -19.24 21.67 4.65
N ARG A 356 -20.46 22.06 4.26
CA ARG A 356 -21.60 22.24 5.17
C ARG A 356 -22.59 21.11 5.09
#